data_AF-X1EJT2-F1
#
_entry.id   AF-X1EJT2-F1
#
_cell.length_a   1.000
_cell.length_b   1.000
_cell.length_c   1.000
_cell.angle_alpha   90.00
_cell.angle_beta   90.00
_cell.angle_gamma   90.00
#
_symmetry.space_group_name_H-M   'P 1'
#
loop_
_entity.id
_entity.type
_entity.pdbx_description
1 polymer ?
#
loop_
_entity_poly.entity_id
_entity_poly.type
_entity_poly.pdbx_seq_one_letter_code
_entity_poly.pdbx_strand_id
1 'polypeptide(L)'
;KKLTIVIVDGRQPGYSQGATLLELAGILLEFNVHNGMNLDGGGSSTLVVMDSEGKSKVLNSPVDNHIPGRERAIANHLGFFAKPKK
;
A
#
# COMPACT_ATOMS: atom_id res chain seq x y z
N LYS A 1 -7.42 11.94 -15.91
CA LYS A 1 -6.53 10.75 -15.79
C LYS A 1 -6.60 10.25 -14.35
N LYS A 2 -6.56 8.94 -14.10
CA LYS A 2 -6.66 8.31 -12.77
C LYS A 2 -5.40 7.48 -12.52
N LEU A 3 -4.82 7.62 -11.34
CA LEU A 3 -3.79 6.71 -10.82
C LEU A 3 -4.45 5.90 -9.71
N THR A 4 -4.31 4.57 -9.77
CA THR A 4 -4.76 3.67 -8.71
C THR A 4 -3.52 3.12 -8.02
N ILE A 5 -3.45 3.27 -6.70
CA ILE A 5 -2.42 2.67 -5.85
C ILE A 5 -3.12 1.61 -5.02
N VAL A 6 -2.62 0.38 -5.08
CA VAL A 6 -3.15 -0.75 -4.32
C VAL A 6 -2.07 -1.23 -3.37
N ILE A 7 -2.42 -1.36 -2.11
CA ILE A 7 -1.58 -1.94 -1.07
C ILE A 7 -2.38 -3.04 -0.41
N VAL A 8 -1.75 -4.20 -0.23
CA VAL A 8 -2.36 -5.37 0.39
C VAL A 8 -1.46 -5.78 1.55
N ASP A 9 -1.96 -5.63 2.78
CA ASP A 9 -1.27 -6.15 3.96
C ASP A 9 -1.14 -7.67 3.86
N GLY A 10 -0.15 -8.26 4.53
CA GLY A 10 0.03 -9.70 4.50
C GLY A 10 0.71 -10.24 5.74
N ARG A 11 0.85 -11.57 5.79
CA ARG A 11 1.51 -12.31 6.89
C ARG A 11 0.88 -12.08 8.27
N GLN A 12 -0.42 -11.81 8.31
CA GLN A 12 -1.18 -11.55 9.53
C GLN A 12 -2.41 -12.47 9.63
N PRO A 13 -2.28 -13.65 10.27
CA PRO A 13 -3.39 -14.56 10.50
C PRO A 13 -4.62 -13.89 11.11
N GLY A 14 -5.80 -14.13 10.54
CA GLY A 14 -7.06 -13.51 10.97
C GLY A 14 -7.28 -12.04 10.53
N TYR A 15 -6.29 -11.41 9.92
CA TYR A 15 -6.38 -10.04 9.41
C TYR A 15 -6.15 -9.97 7.89
N SER A 16 -4.96 -10.36 7.41
CA SER A 16 -4.66 -10.45 5.99
C SER A 16 -3.54 -11.46 5.70
N GLN A 17 -3.80 -12.38 4.77
CA GLN A 17 -2.81 -13.34 4.29
C GLN A 17 -1.88 -12.75 3.23
N GLY A 18 -2.23 -11.60 2.67
CA GLY A 18 -1.60 -11.06 1.46
C GLY A 18 -2.36 -11.46 0.20
N ALA A 19 -1.78 -11.13 -0.95
CA ALA A 19 -2.28 -11.53 -2.26
C ALA A 19 -1.14 -12.07 -3.10
N THR A 20 -1.43 -13.09 -3.89
CA THR A 20 -0.60 -13.51 -5.01
C THR A 20 -0.63 -12.44 -6.11
N LEU A 21 0.34 -12.50 -7.04
CA LEU A 21 0.35 -11.57 -8.18
C LEU A 21 -0.90 -11.70 -9.07
N LEU A 22 -1.48 -12.90 -9.18
CA LEU A 22 -2.70 -13.13 -9.94
C LEU A 22 -3.92 -12.49 -9.27
N GLU A 23 -4.05 -12.63 -7.95
CA GLU A 23 -5.11 -11.96 -7.18
C GLU A 23 -4.95 -10.44 -7.24
N LEU A 24 -3.72 -9.92 -7.13
CA LEU A 24 -3.45 -8.49 -7.27
C LEU A 24 -3.80 -7.98 -8.67
N ALA A 25 -3.51 -8.76 -9.72
CA ALA A 25 -3.94 -8.43 -11.08
C ALA A 25 -5.48 -8.41 -11.21
N GLY A 26 -6.17 -9.37 -10.58
CA GLY A 26 -7.63 -9.39 -10.49
C GLY A 26 -8.18 -8.11 -9.85
N ILE A 27 -7.62 -7.70 -8.71
CA ILE A 27 -7.97 -6.43 -8.05
C ILE A 27 -7.78 -5.25 -9.01
N LEU A 28 -6.64 -5.16 -9.71
CA LEU A 28 -6.40 -4.07 -10.66
C LEU A 28 -7.45 -4.02 -11.77
N LEU A 29 -7.86 -5.17 -12.31
CA LEU A 29 -8.92 -5.27 -13.32
C LEU A 29 -10.28 -4.81 -12.77
N GLU A 30 -10.65 -5.19 -11.55
CA GLU A 30 -11.88 -4.74 -10.88
C GLU A 30 -11.93 -3.20 -10.74
N PHE A 31 -10.77 -2.56 -10.55
CA PHE A 31 -10.65 -1.10 -10.48
C PHE A 31 -10.50 -0.42 -11.86
N ASN A 32 -10.70 -1.15 -12.96
CA ASN A 32 -10.57 -0.70 -14.36
C ASN A 32 -9.16 -0.17 -14.70
N VAL A 33 -8.13 -0.75 -14.10
CA VAL A 33 -6.73 -0.42 -14.41
C VAL A 33 -6.31 -1.15 -15.67
N HIS A 34 -5.95 -0.39 -16.72
CA HIS A 34 -5.49 -0.95 -17.99
C HIS A 34 -4.00 -1.36 -17.95
N ASN A 35 -3.15 -0.54 -17.31
CA ASN A 35 -1.72 -0.80 -17.17
C ASN A 35 -1.37 -0.79 -15.68
N GLY A 36 -0.81 -1.89 -15.19
CA GLY A 36 -0.36 -2.05 -13.82
C GLY A 36 1.09 -2.52 -13.75
N MET A 37 1.78 -2.17 -12.67
CA MET A 37 3.13 -2.61 -12.37
C MET A 37 3.21 -2.93 -10.88
N ASN A 38 3.82 -4.07 -10.55
CA ASN A 38 4.08 -4.43 -9.17
C ASN A 38 5.35 -3.70 -8.67
N LEU A 39 5.33 -3.27 -7.40
CA LEU A 39 6.47 -2.65 -6.72
C LEU A 39 6.99 -3.58 -5.62
N ASP A 40 7.92 -3.10 -4.81
CA ASP A 40 8.39 -3.86 -3.64
C ASP A 40 7.25 -4.15 -2.67
N GLY A 41 7.23 -5.37 -2.15
CA GLY A 41 6.11 -5.96 -1.43
C GLY A 41 6.48 -6.40 -0.02
N GLY A 42 5.64 -7.27 0.55
CA GLY A 42 5.88 -7.85 1.87
C GLY A 42 5.96 -6.78 2.95
N GLY A 43 7.00 -6.84 3.78
CA GLY A 43 7.17 -5.90 4.89
C GLY A 43 7.53 -4.47 4.48
N SER A 44 7.88 -4.23 3.22
CA SER A 44 8.16 -2.90 2.68
C SER A 44 6.88 -2.14 2.31
N SER A 45 5.74 -2.82 2.21
CA SER A 45 4.48 -2.20 1.80
C SER A 45 3.90 -1.33 2.91
N THR A 46 4.02 -0.01 2.75
CA THR A 46 3.51 0.98 3.69
C THR A 46 2.83 2.13 2.93
N LEU A 47 1.60 2.47 3.33
CA LEU A 47 0.88 3.66 2.89
C LEU A 47 0.87 4.70 4.01
N VAL A 48 1.42 5.87 3.75
CA VAL A 48 1.40 6.99 4.69
C VAL A 48 0.68 8.16 4.05
N VAL A 49 -0.20 8.80 4.82
CA VAL A 49 -0.82 10.08 4.45
C VAL A 49 -0.45 11.14 5.46
N MET A 50 -0.33 12.37 4.99
CA MET A 50 -0.22 13.54 5.84
C MET A 50 -1.62 14.09 6.09
N ASP A 51 -1.98 14.32 7.36
CA ASP A 51 -3.24 14.95 7.72
C ASP A 51 -3.19 16.48 7.53
N SER A 52 -4.31 17.14 7.82
CA SER A 52 -4.42 18.61 7.68
C SER A 52 -3.55 19.40 8.66
N GLU A 53 -3.05 18.77 9.73
CA GLU A 53 -2.14 19.39 10.70
C GLU A 53 -0.66 19.13 10.35
N GLY A 54 -0.39 18.44 9.24
CA GLY A 54 0.96 18.11 8.80
C GLY A 54 1.55 16.87 9.48
N LYS A 55 0.76 16.10 10.24
CA LYS A 55 1.22 14.86 10.88
C LYS A 55 1.07 13.68 9.93
N SER A 56 2.06 12.81 9.92
CA SER A 56 2.01 11.56 9.15
C SER A 56 1.19 10.50 9.89
N LYS A 57 0.39 9.76 9.13
CA LYS A 57 -0.39 8.61 9.59
C LYS A 57 -0.22 7.44 8.63
N VAL A 58 0.20 6.30 9.16
CA VAL A 58 0.17 5.03 8.44
C VAL A 58 -1.28 4.55 8.32
N LEU A 59 -1.68 4.13 7.12
CA LEU A 59 -3.05 3.70 6.83
C LEU A 59 -3.24 2.19 6.80
N ASN A 60 -2.18 1.43 6.55
CA ASN A 60 -2.20 -0.04 6.52
C ASN A 60 -1.53 -0.64 7.77
N SER A 61 -1.37 -1.96 7.82
CA SER A 61 -0.63 -2.68 8.87
C SER A 61 0.65 -3.31 8.30
N PRO A 62 1.76 -2.56 8.19
CA PRO A 62 3.05 -3.10 7.76
C PRO A 62 3.55 -4.21 8.69
N VAL A 63 4.43 -5.07 8.18
CA VAL A 63 5.03 -6.15 8.97
C VAL A 63 6.54 -6.15 8.81
N ASP A 64 7.25 -5.90 9.90
CA ASP A 64 8.69 -6.11 9.96
C ASP A 64 9.06 -7.08 11.07
N ASN A 65 10.00 -8.00 10.77
CA ASN A 65 10.41 -9.06 11.70
C ASN A 65 9.22 -9.88 12.28
N HIS A 66 8.16 -10.07 11.49
CA HIS A 66 6.91 -10.75 11.90
C HIS A 66 6.10 -10.01 12.97
N ILE A 67 6.33 -8.72 13.17
CA ILE A 67 5.56 -7.88 14.09
C ILE A 67 4.57 -7.03 13.28
N PRO A 68 3.25 -7.27 13.40
CA PRO A 68 2.23 -6.43 12.79
C PRO A 68 2.28 -4.98 13.29
N GLY A 69 2.05 -4.03 12.39
CA GLY A 69 2.11 -2.59 12.66
C GLY A 69 3.53 -2.02 12.74
N ARG A 70 4.58 -2.82 12.55
CA ARG A 70 5.97 -2.35 12.56
C ARG A 70 6.41 -2.01 11.13
N GLU A 71 6.67 -0.73 10.89
CA GLU A 71 7.25 -0.24 9.64
C GLU A 71 8.68 -0.75 9.43
N ARG A 72 9.01 -1.07 8.17
CA ARG A 72 10.37 -1.44 7.75
C ARG A 72 11.11 -0.23 7.20
N ALA A 73 12.37 -0.07 7.59
CA ALA A 73 13.27 0.91 6.95
C ALA A 73 13.59 0.47 5.51
N ILE A 74 13.34 1.35 4.53
CA ILE A 74 13.59 1.14 3.11
C ILE A 74 14.37 2.32 2.51
N ALA A 75 15.01 2.12 1.36
CA ALA A 75 15.90 3.11 0.76
C ALA A 75 15.17 4.28 0.06
N ASN A 76 13.98 4.04 -0.49
CA ASN A 76 13.22 5.02 -1.27
C ASN A 76 11.70 4.80 -1.16
N HIS A 77 10.92 5.80 -1.58
CA HIS A 77 9.46 5.73 -1.62
C HIS A 77 8.90 6.56 -2.79
N LEU A 78 7.63 6.34 -3.13
CA LEU A 78 6.88 7.19 -4.07
C LEU A 78 6.02 8.19 -3.29
N GLY A 79 6.32 9.48 -3.43
CA GLY A 79 5.53 10.57 -2.85
C GLY A 79 4.57 11.18 -3.87
N PHE A 80 3.34 11.47 -3.45
CA PHE A 80 2.33 12.09 -4.30
C PHE A 80 1.75 13.32 -3.63
N PHE A 81 1.62 14.41 -4.39
CA PHE A 81 0.88 15.60 -3.97
C PHE A 81 -0.33 15.74 -4.90
N ALA A 82 -1.53 15.70 -4.32
CA ALA A 82 -2.77 15.87 -5.05
C ALA A 82 -3.60 16.97 -4.40
N LYS A 83 -4.19 17.85 -5.21
CA LYS A 83 -5.21 18.77 -4.73
C LYS A 83 -6.46 17.95 -4.36
N PRO A 84 -7.15 18.27 -3.24
CA PRO A 84 -8.44 17.66 -2.93
C PRO A 84 -9.37 17.79 -4.14
N LYS A 85 -10.11 16.72 -4.45
CA LYS A 85 -11.25 16.87 -5.37
C LYS A 85 -12.24 17.83 -4.72
N LYS A 86 -12.63 18.87 -5.46
CA LYS A 86 -13.76 19.72 -5.12
C LYS A 86 -15.04 18.89 -5.03
#